data_AF-X1M3Y1-F1
#
_entry.id   AF-X1M3Y1-F1
#
_cell.length_a   1.000
_cell.length_b   1.000
_cell.length_c   1.000
_cell.angle_alpha   90.00
_cell.angle_beta   90.00
_cell.angle_gamma   90.00
#
_symmetry.space_group_name_H-M   'P 1'
#
loop_
_entity.id
_entity.type
_entity.pdbx_description
1 polymer ?
#
loop_
_entity_poly.entity_id
_entity_poly.type
_entity_poly.pdbx_seq_one_letter_code
_entity_poly.pdbx_strand_id
1 'polypeptide(L)'
;MKKPLLVLFDGNNIVHRAFHAFAASRPLTVSKTGEVISAVYVFALMLLKIINELKPTCYAIAFDTKAPTFRHQMFDQYKAQRPPTPDELINQLGRVRQLVDAFHIPIYELDGYEADDVLGTLSEQASQQDIDTIIVTGDADAMQLVSPRVRVLYPKPRGGFNNTDLFDEAAVNLKYGIKPEHITDFKGLKGDPSDNI
;
A
#
# COMPACT_ATOMS: atom_id res chain seq x y z
N MET A 1 -4.15 -27.52 -11.44
CA MET A 1 -3.44 -26.26 -11.78
C MET A 1 -3.39 -25.40 -10.53
N LYS A 2 -2.28 -24.71 -10.25
CA LYS A 2 -2.20 -23.79 -9.11
C LYS A 2 -3.15 -22.62 -9.39
N LYS A 3 -4.01 -22.25 -8.43
CA LYS A 3 -4.94 -21.11 -8.61
C LYS A 3 -4.12 -19.84 -8.92
N PRO A 4 -4.58 -18.98 -9.85
CA PRO A 4 -3.90 -17.72 -10.13
C PRO A 4 -3.92 -16.84 -8.88
N LEU A 5 -2.80 -16.16 -8.65
CA LEU A 5 -2.61 -15.24 -7.53
C LEU A 5 -2.23 -13.87 -8.10
N LEU A 6 -3.05 -12.88 -7.77
CA LEU A 6 -2.79 -11.46 -8.01
C LEU A 6 -2.18 -10.83 -6.77
N VAL A 7 -1.07 -10.11 -6.93
CA VAL A 7 -0.50 -9.27 -5.87
C VAL A 7 -0.66 -7.80 -6.26
N LEU A 8 -1.32 -7.03 -5.40
CA LEU A 8 -1.54 -5.61 -5.59
C LEU A 8 -0.69 -4.83 -4.58
N PHE A 9 0.14 -3.91 -5.05
CA PHE A 9 0.98 -3.07 -4.19
C PHE A 9 0.37 -1.69 -4.02
N ASP A 10 0.35 -1.20 -2.77
CA ASP A 10 0.10 0.21 -2.46
C ASP A 10 1.40 0.99 -2.55
N GLY A 11 1.62 1.66 -3.68
CA GLY A 11 2.87 2.35 -3.97
C GLY A 11 3.15 3.49 -3.01
N ASN A 12 2.16 4.33 -2.71
CA ASN A 12 2.33 5.48 -1.83
C ASN A 12 2.67 5.04 -0.40
N ASN A 13 1.92 4.08 0.16
CA ASN A 13 2.14 3.63 1.53
C ASN A 13 3.47 2.90 1.69
N ILE A 14 3.82 2.00 0.75
CA ILE A 14 5.08 1.25 0.82
C ILE A 14 6.27 2.20 0.72
N VAL A 15 6.25 3.17 -0.21
CA VAL A 15 7.35 4.12 -0.37
C VAL A 15 7.48 5.05 0.84
N HIS A 16 6.36 5.53 1.39
CA HIS A 16 6.37 6.33 2.61
C HIS A 16 6.97 5.54 3.78
N ARG A 17 6.62 4.26 3.93
CA ARG A 17 7.22 3.39 4.95
C ARG A 17 8.70 3.14 4.70
N ALA A 18 9.08 2.93 3.44
CA ALA A 18 10.46 2.73 3.03
C ALA A 18 11.34 3.94 3.38
N PHE A 19 10.79 5.15 3.20
CA PHE A 19 11.44 6.40 3.58
C PHE A 19 11.69 6.50 5.09
N HIS A 20 10.67 6.22 5.92
CA HIS A 20 10.81 6.31 7.38
C HIS A 20 11.67 5.20 7.99
N ALA A 21 11.75 4.03 7.37
CA ALA A 21 12.58 2.93 7.88
C ALA A 21 14.08 3.28 7.91
N PHE A 22 14.54 4.17 7.02
CA PHE A 22 15.92 4.65 7.00
C PHE A 22 16.14 5.97 7.72
N ALA A 23 15.10 6.62 8.26
CA ALA A 23 15.23 7.92 8.92
C ALA A 23 16.15 7.91 10.15
N ALA A 24 16.30 6.76 10.81
CA ALA A 24 17.20 6.59 11.96
C ALA A 24 18.63 6.14 11.58
N SER A 25 18.90 5.90 10.30
CA SER A 25 20.18 5.40 9.78
C SER A 25 20.79 6.40 8.80
N ARG A 26 22.07 6.21 8.46
CA ARG A 26 22.71 7.03 7.42
C ARG A 26 21.99 6.81 6.08
N PRO A 27 21.57 7.87 5.36
CA PRO A 27 20.88 7.72 4.08
C PRO A 27 21.79 7.04 3.05
N LEU A 28 21.20 6.17 2.23
CA LEU A 28 21.87 5.57 1.07
C LEU A 28 21.88 6.56 -0.06
N THR A 29 23.06 6.83 -0.62
CA THR A 29 23.26 7.80 -1.70
C THR A 29 23.98 7.17 -2.89
N VAL A 30 23.64 7.62 -4.09
CA VAL A 30 24.38 7.28 -5.30
C VAL A 30 25.73 8.01 -5.29
N SER A 31 26.84 7.27 -5.32
CA SER A 31 28.19 7.84 -5.14
C SER A 31 28.58 8.94 -6.13
N LYS A 32 28.04 8.90 -7.35
CA LYS A 32 28.37 9.88 -8.42
C LYS A 32 27.53 11.17 -8.35
N THR A 33 26.28 11.07 -7.92
CA THR A 33 25.32 12.19 -7.97
C THR A 33 24.97 12.73 -6.59
N GLY A 34 25.26 11.99 -5.52
CA GLY A 34 24.83 12.29 -4.16
C GLY A 34 23.34 12.07 -3.92
N GLU A 35 22.59 11.59 -4.91
CA GLU A 35 21.14 11.39 -4.83
C GLU A 35 20.78 10.36 -3.76
N VAL A 36 19.85 10.71 -2.86
CA VAL A 36 19.35 9.79 -1.84
C VAL A 36 18.37 8.79 -2.45
N ILE A 37 18.61 7.50 -2.19
CA ILE A 37 17.87 6.37 -2.77
C ILE A 37 17.42 5.35 -1.71
N SER A 38 17.44 5.72 -0.43
CA SER A 38 17.11 4.82 0.69
C SER A 38 15.74 4.15 0.52
N ALA A 39 14.69 4.92 0.21
CA ALA A 39 13.34 4.41 0.01
C ALA A 39 13.23 3.56 -1.25
N VAL A 40 13.94 3.93 -2.33
CA VAL A 40 13.98 3.17 -3.58
C VAL A 40 14.59 1.79 -3.37
N TYR A 41 15.72 1.73 -2.67
CA TYR A 41 16.41 0.49 -2.33
C TYR A 41 15.53 -0.44 -1.50
N VAL A 42 14.91 0.10 -0.45
CA VAL A 42 14.01 -0.65 0.42
C VAL A 42 12.77 -1.16 -0.32
N PHE A 43 12.15 -0.30 -1.13
CA PHE A 43 11.02 -0.68 -1.96
C PHE A 43 11.39 -1.86 -2.87
N ALA A 44 12.55 -1.79 -3.53
CA ALA A 44 13.03 -2.86 -4.40
C ALA A 44 13.25 -4.18 -3.65
N LEU A 45 13.84 -4.13 -2.45
CA LEU A 45 14.01 -5.32 -1.60
C LEU A 45 12.66 -5.95 -1.24
N MET A 46 11.67 -5.13 -0.85
CA MET A 46 10.33 -5.63 -0.52
C MET A 46 9.66 -6.25 -1.74
N LEU A 47 9.68 -5.56 -2.87
CA LEU A 47 9.10 -6.02 -4.13
C LEU A 47 9.67 -7.39 -4.52
N LEU A 48 11.00 -7.50 -4.56
CA LEU A 48 11.70 -8.75 -4.91
C LEU A 48 11.40 -9.88 -3.93
N LYS A 49 11.38 -9.58 -2.63
CA LYS A 49 11.04 -10.55 -1.59
C LYS A 49 9.63 -11.12 -1.82
N ILE A 50 8.64 -10.25 -1.96
CA ILE A 50 7.23 -10.64 -2.12
C ILE A 50 7.03 -11.46 -3.40
N ILE A 51 7.62 -11.03 -4.51
CA ILE A 51 7.56 -11.78 -5.77
C ILE A 51 8.17 -13.18 -5.59
N ASN A 52 9.31 -13.29 -4.90
CA ASN A 52 10.01 -14.56 -4.73
C ASN A 52 9.31 -15.52 -3.74
N GLU A 53 8.73 -14.99 -2.66
CA GLU A 53 8.01 -15.75 -1.64
C GLU A 53 6.62 -16.21 -2.13
N LEU A 54 5.82 -15.29 -2.67
CA LEU A 54 4.45 -15.57 -3.08
C LEU A 54 4.36 -16.22 -4.46
N LYS A 55 5.35 -15.95 -5.34
CA LYS A 55 5.39 -16.40 -6.74
C LYS A 55 4.05 -16.16 -7.45
N PRO A 56 3.57 -14.90 -7.48
CA PRO A 56 2.28 -14.58 -8.06
C PRO A 56 2.29 -14.79 -9.58
N THR A 57 1.12 -15.06 -10.14
CA THR A 57 0.94 -15.14 -11.60
C THR A 57 0.75 -13.75 -12.21
N CYS A 58 0.23 -12.82 -11.42
CA CYS A 58 -0.06 -11.45 -11.83
C CYS A 58 0.32 -10.47 -10.71
N TYR A 59 0.75 -9.28 -11.08
CA TYR A 59 1.04 -8.22 -10.13
C TYR A 59 0.75 -6.85 -10.73
N ALA A 60 0.36 -5.90 -9.90
CA ALA A 60 0.13 -4.51 -10.26
C ALA A 60 0.38 -3.60 -9.06
N ILE A 61 0.56 -2.31 -9.31
CA ILE A 61 0.74 -1.30 -8.27
C ILE A 61 -0.22 -0.13 -8.47
N ALA A 62 -0.75 0.40 -7.37
CA ALA A 62 -1.56 1.60 -7.37
C ALA A 62 -0.77 2.78 -6.79
N PHE A 63 -0.94 3.98 -7.35
CA PHE A 63 -0.44 5.23 -6.79
C PHE A 63 -1.57 6.25 -6.68
N ASP A 64 -1.48 7.14 -5.69
CA ASP A 64 -2.33 8.32 -5.61
C ASP A 64 -1.95 9.33 -6.69
N THR A 65 -2.97 10.01 -7.20
CA THR A 65 -2.79 11.18 -8.06
C THR A 65 -2.69 12.46 -7.21
N LYS A 66 -2.31 13.58 -7.84
CA LYS A 66 -2.33 14.90 -7.18
C LYS A 66 -3.73 15.53 -7.16
N ALA A 67 -4.70 14.93 -7.87
CA ALA A 67 -6.04 15.47 -7.98
C ALA A 67 -6.78 15.31 -6.65
N PRO A 68 -7.60 16.30 -6.22
CA PRO A 68 -8.45 16.13 -5.05
C PRO A 68 -9.46 15.02 -5.30
N THR A 69 -9.68 14.18 -4.28
CA THR A 69 -10.66 13.09 -4.35
C THR A 69 -12.07 13.56 -4.03
N PHE A 70 -13.07 12.72 -4.28
CA PHE A 70 -14.44 13.01 -3.86
C PHE A 70 -14.57 13.24 -2.34
N ARG A 71 -13.69 12.61 -1.52
CA ARG A 71 -13.65 12.83 -0.07
C ARG A 71 -13.29 14.28 0.29
N HIS A 72 -12.33 14.88 -0.42
CA HIS A 72 -11.96 16.29 -0.24
C HIS A 72 -13.10 17.25 -0.63
N GLN A 73 -13.94 16.86 -1.60
CA GLN A 73 -15.11 17.66 -2.00
C GLN A 73 -16.26 17.56 -0.99
N MET A 74 -16.39 16.42 -0.29
CA MET A 74 -17.42 16.20 0.71
C MET A 74 -17.05 16.77 2.08
N PHE A 75 -15.76 16.80 2.42
CA PHE A 75 -15.27 17.27 3.70
C PHE A 75 -13.94 18.02 3.56
N ASP A 76 -13.98 19.35 3.66
CA ASP A 76 -12.83 20.23 3.45
C ASP A 76 -11.66 19.96 4.42
N GLN A 77 -11.94 19.42 5.62
CA GLN A 77 -10.90 19.12 6.60
C GLN A 77 -10.31 17.71 6.47
N TYR A 78 -10.74 16.93 5.47
CA TYR A 78 -10.22 15.60 5.22
C TYR A 78 -8.71 15.66 4.99
N LYS A 79 -7.94 14.89 5.79
CA LYS A 79 -6.46 14.85 5.75
C LYS A 79 -5.76 16.22 5.91
N ALA A 80 -6.46 17.26 6.38
CA ALA A 80 -5.93 18.62 6.41
C ALA A 80 -4.72 18.81 7.37
N GLN A 81 -4.59 17.98 8.41
CA GLN A 81 -3.39 18.01 9.28
C GLN A 81 -2.16 17.29 8.73
N ARG A 82 -2.25 16.62 7.57
CA ARG A 82 -1.09 15.91 7.03
C ARG A 82 -0.04 16.93 6.57
N PRO A 83 1.22 16.83 7.05
CA PRO A 83 2.26 17.73 6.59
C PRO A 83 2.51 17.53 5.09
N PRO A 84 2.96 18.57 4.37
CA PRO A 84 3.31 18.43 2.96
C PRO A 84 4.40 17.35 2.81
N THR A 85 4.28 16.55 1.74
CA THR A 85 5.26 15.51 1.43
C THR A 85 6.63 16.13 1.21
N PRO A 86 7.70 15.69 1.92
CA PRO A 86 9.03 16.24 1.74
C PRO A 86 9.53 16.07 0.29
N ASP A 87 10.23 17.06 -0.25
CA ASP A 87 10.77 17.01 -1.62
C ASP A 87 11.65 15.78 -1.87
N GLU A 88 12.40 15.35 -0.86
CA GLU A 88 13.22 14.14 -0.92
C GLU A 88 12.38 12.87 -1.17
N LEU A 89 11.20 12.80 -0.55
CA LEU A 89 10.27 11.68 -0.75
C LEU A 89 9.63 11.76 -2.15
N ILE A 90 9.31 12.96 -2.64
CA ILE A 90 8.78 13.16 -4.00
C ILE A 90 9.80 12.67 -5.04
N ASN A 91 11.08 13.03 -4.88
CA ASN A 91 12.15 12.57 -5.78
C ASN A 91 12.29 11.05 -5.76
N GLN A 92 12.28 10.44 -4.57
CA GLN A 92 12.37 8.98 -4.45
C GLN A 92 11.14 8.26 -4.99
N LEU A 93 9.93 8.83 -4.88
CA LEU A 93 8.72 8.30 -5.51
C LEU A 93 8.86 8.28 -7.04
N GLY A 94 9.43 9.34 -7.63
CA GLY A 94 9.76 9.38 -9.06
C GLY A 94 10.71 8.26 -9.48
N ARG A 95 11.72 7.96 -8.66
CA ARG A 95 12.64 6.81 -8.90
C ARG A 95 11.98 5.46 -8.72
N VAL A 96 11.08 5.32 -7.76
CA VAL A 96 10.29 4.08 -7.59
C VAL A 96 9.44 3.82 -8.82
N ARG A 97 8.80 4.84 -9.40
CA ARG A 97 8.06 4.70 -10.66
C ARG A 97 8.94 4.20 -11.81
N GLN A 98 10.15 4.76 -11.96
CA GLN A 98 11.11 4.28 -12.96
C GLN A 98 11.52 2.82 -12.73
N LEU A 99 11.68 2.41 -11.47
CA LEU A 99 11.98 1.02 -11.12
C LEU A 99 10.81 0.10 -11.47
N VAL A 100 9.59 0.45 -11.08
CA VAL A 100 8.37 -0.30 -11.38
C VAL A 100 8.18 -0.49 -12.89
N ASP A 101 8.41 0.57 -13.67
CA ASP A 101 8.38 0.54 -15.14
C ASP A 101 9.44 -0.40 -15.71
N ALA A 102 10.67 -0.37 -15.18
CA ALA A 102 11.74 -1.29 -15.60
C ALA A 102 11.42 -2.78 -15.32
N PHE A 103 10.63 -3.05 -14.27
CA PHE A 103 10.10 -4.39 -13.98
C PHE A 103 8.85 -4.74 -14.79
N HIS A 104 8.37 -3.83 -15.64
CA HIS A 104 7.14 -3.95 -16.43
C HIS A 104 5.91 -4.25 -15.57
N ILE A 105 5.89 -3.68 -14.35
CA ILE A 105 4.75 -3.79 -13.45
C ILE A 105 3.70 -2.76 -13.89
N PRO A 106 2.46 -3.16 -14.20
CA PRO A 106 1.39 -2.24 -14.52
C PRO A 106 1.11 -1.27 -13.37
N ILE A 107 1.10 0.04 -13.69
CA ILE A 107 0.74 1.11 -12.77
C ILE A 107 -0.72 1.50 -13.01
N TYR A 108 -1.52 1.52 -11.95
CA TYR A 108 -2.88 2.04 -11.97
C TYR A 108 -3.00 3.29 -11.10
N GLU A 109 -3.59 4.33 -11.66
CA GLU A 109 -3.88 5.59 -10.98
C GLU A 109 -5.09 6.24 -11.66
N LEU A 110 -5.91 6.95 -10.89
CA LEU A 110 -7.12 7.58 -11.41
C LEU A 110 -7.40 8.89 -10.65
N ASP A 111 -7.55 9.99 -11.39
CA ASP A 111 -7.93 11.27 -10.81
C ASP A 111 -9.30 11.17 -10.12
N GLY A 112 -9.41 11.79 -8.94
CA GLY A 112 -10.63 11.77 -8.13
C GLY A 112 -10.75 10.59 -7.17
N TYR A 113 -9.85 9.61 -7.25
CA TYR A 113 -9.81 8.41 -6.41
C TYR A 113 -8.43 8.23 -5.75
N GLU A 114 -8.41 7.55 -4.60
CA GLU A 114 -7.19 7.20 -3.89
C GLU A 114 -6.67 5.83 -4.36
N ALA A 115 -5.39 5.54 -4.10
CA ALA A 115 -4.80 4.24 -4.38
C ALA A 115 -5.62 3.11 -3.73
N ASP A 116 -6.16 3.33 -2.52
CA ASP A 116 -7.00 2.37 -1.82
C ASP A 116 -8.29 2.03 -2.58
N ASP A 117 -8.91 3.02 -3.23
CA ASP A 117 -10.12 2.80 -4.04
C ASP A 117 -9.80 1.95 -5.28
N VAL A 118 -8.63 2.18 -5.89
CA VAL A 118 -8.12 1.40 -7.03
C VAL A 118 -7.81 -0.04 -6.60
N LEU A 119 -7.12 -0.22 -5.47
CA LEU A 119 -6.79 -1.54 -4.91
C LEU A 119 -8.05 -2.34 -4.59
N GLY A 120 -9.03 -1.70 -3.94
CA GLY A 120 -10.34 -2.30 -3.66
C GLY A 120 -11.03 -2.76 -4.94
N THR A 121 -11.11 -1.88 -5.94
CA THR A 121 -11.74 -2.18 -7.23
C THR A 121 -11.08 -3.36 -7.96
N LEU A 122 -9.75 -3.38 -8.03
CA LEU A 122 -9.00 -4.46 -8.69
C LEU A 122 -9.15 -5.79 -7.94
N SER A 123 -9.16 -5.77 -6.60
CA SER A 123 -9.31 -6.97 -5.78
C SER A 123 -10.70 -7.62 -5.92
N GLU A 124 -11.73 -6.79 -6.07
CA GLU A 124 -13.10 -7.24 -6.32
C GLU A 124 -13.25 -7.83 -7.72
N GLN A 125 -12.73 -7.15 -8.75
CA GLN A 125 -12.73 -7.66 -10.13
C GLN A 125 -11.97 -8.99 -10.27
N ALA A 126 -10.87 -9.17 -9.53
CA ALA A 126 -10.12 -10.42 -9.49
C ALA A 126 -10.93 -11.53 -8.80
N SER A 127 -11.61 -11.22 -7.71
CA SER A 127 -12.47 -12.17 -6.98
C SER A 127 -13.61 -12.69 -7.86
N GLN A 128 -14.23 -11.82 -8.66
CA GLN A 128 -15.26 -12.18 -9.65
C GLN A 128 -14.75 -13.09 -10.77
N GLN A 129 -13.42 -13.12 -10.98
CA GLN A 129 -12.74 -13.98 -11.95
C GLN A 129 -12.10 -15.21 -11.29
N ASP A 130 -12.46 -15.54 -10.04
CA ASP A 130 -11.92 -16.65 -9.27
C ASP A 130 -10.40 -16.56 -8.98
N ILE A 131 -9.82 -15.36 -9.04
CA ILE A 131 -8.40 -15.08 -8.77
C ILE A 131 -8.23 -14.69 -7.31
N ASP A 132 -7.34 -15.38 -6.59
CA ASP A 132 -7.00 -15.02 -5.21
C ASP A 132 -6.11 -13.77 -5.23
N THR A 133 -6.35 -12.84 -4.30
CA THR A 133 -5.64 -11.55 -4.25
C THR A 133 -4.93 -11.35 -2.92
N ILE A 134 -3.70 -10.82 -2.97
CA ILE A 134 -2.99 -10.30 -1.80
C ILE A 134 -2.71 -8.81 -2.03
N ILE A 135 -3.24 -7.96 -1.17
CA ILE A 135 -2.96 -6.53 -1.15
C ILE A 135 -1.80 -6.29 -0.20
N VAL A 136 -0.72 -5.69 -0.70
CA VAL A 136 0.47 -5.32 0.07
C VAL A 136 0.37 -3.85 0.39
N THR A 137 0.03 -3.56 1.64
CA THR A 137 -0.03 -2.19 2.16
C THR A 137 0.22 -2.20 3.65
N GLY A 138 0.75 -1.11 4.16
CA GLY A 138 0.75 -0.87 5.58
C GLY A 138 -0.37 0.07 6.03
N ASP A 139 -1.40 0.28 5.22
CA ASP A 139 -2.62 0.90 5.69
C ASP A 139 -3.50 -0.12 6.43
N ALA A 140 -4.01 0.29 7.61
CA ALA A 140 -4.94 -0.53 8.36
C ALA A 140 -6.36 -0.44 7.78
N ASP A 141 -6.67 0.57 6.96
CA ASP A 141 -7.95 0.69 6.25
C ASP A 141 -8.20 -0.46 5.29
N ALA A 142 -7.15 -1.00 4.68
CA ALA A 142 -7.27 -2.12 3.76
C ALA A 142 -7.83 -3.40 4.41
N MET A 143 -7.86 -3.48 5.75
CA MET A 143 -8.48 -4.62 6.46
C MET A 143 -9.97 -4.76 6.13
N GLN A 144 -10.64 -3.68 5.72
CA GLN A 144 -12.04 -3.72 5.27
C GLN A 144 -12.21 -4.50 3.94
N LEU A 145 -11.15 -4.61 3.14
CA LEU A 145 -11.16 -5.31 1.84
C LEU A 145 -10.94 -6.82 1.98
N VAL A 146 -10.63 -7.31 3.19
CA VAL A 146 -10.42 -8.74 3.43
C VAL A 146 -11.72 -9.50 3.20
N SER A 147 -11.63 -10.56 2.41
CA SER A 147 -12.75 -11.41 2.01
C SER A 147 -12.25 -12.85 1.80
N PRO A 148 -13.13 -13.83 1.46
CA PRO A 148 -12.70 -15.20 1.25
C PRO A 148 -11.55 -15.39 0.24
N ARG A 149 -11.38 -14.44 -0.70
CA ARG A 149 -10.32 -14.48 -1.73
C ARG A 149 -9.30 -13.34 -1.62
N VAL A 150 -9.56 -12.35 -0.77
CA VAL A 150 -8.70 -11.17 -0.62
C VAL A 150 -8.06 -11.21 0.76
N ARG A 151 -6.73 -11.16 0.78
CA ARG A 151 -5.94 -11.07 2.01
C ARG A 151 -5.08 -9.82 1.97
N VAL A 152 -4.73 -9.28 3.15
CA VAL A 152 -3.85 -8.12 3.26
C VAL A 152 -2.51 -8.56 3.86
N LEU A 153 -1.42 -8.33 3.14
CA LEU A 153 -0.07 -8.51 3.65
C LEU A 153 0.43 -7.17 4.19
N TYR A 154 0.54 -7.09 5.52
CA TYR A 154 0.80 -5.87 6.27
C TYR A 154 2.25 -5.84 6.80
N PRO A 155 3.13 -4.98 6.26
CA PRO A 155 4.50 -4.83 6.78
C PRO A 155 4.52 -4.17 8.16
N LYS A 156 5.11 -4.82 9.17
CA LYS A 156 5.15 -4.29 10.54
C LYS A 156 6.01 -3.02 10.63
N PRO A 157 5.59 -2.01 11.41
CA PRO A 157 6.38 -0.78 11.63
C PRO A 157 7.72 -1.01 12.37
N ARG A 158 7.78 -2.00 13.27
CA ARG A 158 8.96 -2.29 14.11
C ARG A 158 9.32 -3.77 13.95
N GLY A 159 10.40 -4.05 13.22
CA GLY A 159 10.82 -5.42 12.90
C GLY A 159 11.56 -5.57 11.56
N GLY A 160 11.70 -4.48 10.81
CA GLY A 160 12.19 -4.51 9.43
C GLY A 160 11.17 -5.13 8.48
N PHE A 161 11.32 -4.88 7.18
CA PHE A 161 10.41 -5.38 6.14
C PHE A 161 10.39 -6.92 6.00
N ASN A 162 11.20 -7.62 6.80
CA ASN A 162 11.14 -9.06 6.94
C ASN A 162 9.95 -9.55 7.76
N ASN A 163 9.37 -8.71 8.64
CA ASN A 163 8.26 -9.08 9.50
C ASN A 163 6.94 -8.54 8.93
N THR A 164 6.21 -9.42 8.24
CA THR A 164 4.91 -9.13 7.61
C THR A 164 3.84 -10.00 8.24
N ASP A 165 2.67 -9.42 8.52
CA ASP A 165 1.50 -10.18 8.92
C ASP A 165 0.58 -10.38 7.71
N LEU A 166 0.05 -11.58 7.53
CA LEU A 166 -0.98 -11.85 6.55
C LEU A 166 -2.34 -11.86 7.26
N PHE A 167 -3.22 -10.97 6.85
CA PHE A 167 -4.57 -10.83 7.37
C PHE A 167 -5.57 -11.50 6.42
N ASP A 168 -6.15 -12.59 6.90
CA ASP A 168 -7.41 -13.16 6.41
C ASP A 168 -8.56 -12.79 7.37
N GLU A 169 -9.78 -13.26 7.09
CA GLU A 169 -10.96 -12.94 7.89
C GLU A 169 -10.79 -13.32 9.37
N ALA A 170 -10.13 -14.44 9.65
CA ALA A 170 -9.88 -14.90 11.01
C ALA A 170 -8.88 -14.01 11.74
N ALA A 171 -7.80 -13.61 11.07
CA ALA A 171 -6.80 -12.70 11.62
C ALA A 171 -7.36 -11.29 11.87
N VAL A 172 -8.24 -10.78 10.98
CA VAL A 172 -8.95 -9.52 11.20
C VAL A 172 -9.84 -9.63 12.44
N ASN A 173 -10.66 -10.68 12.53
CA ASN A 173 -11.54 -10.89 13.68
C ASN A 173 -10.76 -11.03 14.99
N LEU A 174 -9.64 -11.75 14.99
CA LEU A 174 -8.78 -11.89 16.17
C LEU A 174 -8.21 -10.54 16.63
N LYS A 175 -7.84 -9.67 15.69
CA LYS A 175 -7.20 -8.38 16.00
C LYS A 175 -8.21 -7.30 16.41
N TYR A 176 -9.35 -7.22 15.74
CA TYR A 176 -10.32 -6.14 15.93
C TYR A 176 -11.56 -6.57 16.73
N GLY A 177 -11.79 -7.87 16.92
CA GLY A 177 -13.01 -8.40 17.54
C GLY A 177 -14.26 -8.32 16.67
N ILE A 178 -14.09 -7.97 15.38
CA ILE A 178 -15.15 -7.78 14.39
C ILE A 178 -14.72 -8.32 13.04
N LYS A 179 -15.70 -8.64 12.19
CA LYS A 179 -15.46 -9.07 10.80
C LYS A 179 -14.97 -7.91 9.91
N PRO A 180 -14.27 -8.21 8.80
CA PRO A 180 -13.86 -7.21 7.81
C PRO A 180 -14.98 -6.26 7.36
N GLU A 181 -16.18 -6.80 7.12
CA GLU A 181 -17.38 -6.05 6.68
C GLU A 181 -17.83 -4.95 7.67
N HIS A 182 -17.40 -5.00 8.93
CA HIS A 182 -17.72 -4.01 9.96
C HIS A 182 -16.56 -3.05 10.27
N ILE A 183 -15.41 -3.17 9.61
CA ILE A 183 -14.25 -2.31 9.86
C ILE A 183 -14.58 -0.85 9.52
N THR A 184 -15.29 -0.61 8.43
CA THR A 184 -15.71 0.74 8.00
C THR A 184 -16.63 1.38 9.04
N ASP A 185 -17.65 0.65 9.51
CA ASP A 185 -18.56 1.12 10.56
C ASP A 185 -17.80 1.42 11.86
N PHE A 186 -16.89 0.52 12.25
CA PHE A 186 -16.06 0.69 13.44
C PHE A 186 -15.20 1.95 13.38
N LYS A 187 -14.54 2.20 12.24
CA LYS A 187 -13.76 3.43 12.05
C LYS A 187 -14.65 4.67 12.03
N GLY A 188 -15.79 4.63 11.36
CA GLY A 188 -16.75 5.73 11.36
C GLY A 188 -17.27 6.09 12.75
N LEU A 189 -17.45 5.11 13.65
CA LEU A 189 -17.89 5.33 15.02
C LEU A 189 -16.76 5.77 15.97
N LYS A 190 -15.55 5.25 15.76
CA LYS A 190 -14.38 5.53 16.61
C LYS A 190 -13.69 6.84 16.25
N GLY A 191 -13.83 7.29 15.01
CA GLY A 191 -13.00 8.31 14.40
C GLY A 191 -11.67 7.74 13.88
N ASP A 192 -11.07 8.46 12.94
CA ASP A 192 -9.74 8.22 12.41
C ASP A 192 -8.92 9.53 12.43
N PRO A 193 -8.09 9.71 13.48
CA PRO A 193 -7.23 10.89 13.59
C PRO A 193 -6.21 11.05 12.45
N SER A 194 -5.89 9.99 11.69
CA SER A 194 -4.96 10.11 10.56
C SER A 194 -5.60 10.74 9.32
N ASP A 195 -6.92 10.62 9.23
CA ASP A 195 -7.77 11.18 8.16
C ASP A 195 -8.55 12.43 8.60
N ASN A 196 -8.41 12.81 9.88
CA ASN A 196 -9.14 13.90 10.52
C ASN A 196 -10.66 13.67 10.59
N ILE A 197 -11.04 12.41 10.85
CA ILE A 197 -12.44 11.97 11.02
C ILE A 197 -12.69 11.64 12.50
#